data_AF-A0A7C3J7I3-F1
#
_entry.id   AF-A0A7C3J7I3-F1
#
_cell.length_a   1.000
_cell.length_b   1.000
_cell.length_c   1.000
_cell.angle_alpha   90.00
_cell.angle_beta   90.00
_cell.angle_gamma   90.00
#
_symmetry.space_group_name_H-M   'P 1'
#
loop_
_entity.id
_entity.type
_entity.pdbx_description
1 polymer ?
#
loop_
_entity_poly.entity_id
_entity_poly.type
_entity_poly.pdbx_seq_one_letter_code
_entity_poly.pdbx_strand_id
1 'polypeptide(L)'
;MIFTADTILEATELPEKTRREIPRIMNRLLGQTFLYQDKEDEKEDYYLVHRHRAIFSALCQASGFTLLHDDYHRIFQVVSDYGYCRRRYKLDESLMIVVLRKLYEEQAEQLRLAADPVVTIGEVREEYRTITGKERDLGIGQYEEILRR
;
A
#
# COMPACT_ATOMS: atom_id res chain seq x y z
N MET A 1 9.99 -3.58 37.12
CA MET A 1 10.21 -4.17 35.78
C MET A 1 10.43 -3.01 34.83
N ILE A 2 11.56 -2.97 34.11
CA ILE A 2 11.80 -1.91 33.12
C ILE A 2 11.03 -2.35 31.86
N PHE A 3 10.05 -1.56 31.44
CA PHE A 3 9.27 -1.84 30.23
C PHE A 3 10.05 -1.31 29.02
N THR A 4 10.67 -2.21 28.25
CA THR A 4 11.46 -1.88 27.06
C THR A 4 10.92 -2.58 25.82
N ALA A 5 11.34 -2.14 24.63
CA ALA A 5 11.04 -2.82 23.38
C ALA A 5 11.51 -4.29 23.39
N ASP A 6 12.69 -4.57 23.95
CA ASP A 6 13.22 -5.93 24.06
C ASP A 6 12.31 -6.82 24.90
N THR A 7 11.80 -6.33 26.04
CA THR A 7 10.88 -7.10 26.88
C THR A 7 9.56 -7.41 26.16
N ILE A 8 9.04 -6.48 25.35
CA ILE A 8 7.84 -6.71 24.53
C ILE A 8 8.11 -7.78 23.46
N LEU A 9 9.26 -7.68 22.78
CA LEU A 9 9.61 -8.64 21.74
C LEU A 9 9.91 -10.02 22.31
N GLU A 10 10.55 -10.13 23.47
CA GLU A 10 10.79 -11.40 24.16
C GLU A 10 9.48 -12.12 24.49
N ALA A 11 8.42 -11.39 24.87
CA ALA A 11 7.11 -11.95 25.15
C ALA A 11 6.41 -12.58 23.92
N THR A 12 6.95 -12.40 22.70
CA THR A 12 6.42 -13.04 21.49
C THR A 12 6.81 -14.51 21.35
N GLU A 13 7.76 -15.00 22.16
CA GLU A 13 8.31 -16.37 22.10
C GLU A 13 8.91 -16.78 20.75
N LEU A 14 9.15 -15.82 19.85
CA LEU A 14 9.76 -16.07 18.55
C LEU A 14 11.27 -16.25 18.64
N PRO A 15 11.92 -16.97 17.70
CA PRO A 15 13.37 -17.05 17.64
C PRO A 15 14.02 -15.66 17.57
N GLU A 16 15.18 -15.50 18.19
CA GLU A 16 15.88 -14.21 18.26
C GLU A 16 16.07 -13.57 16.88
N LYS A 17 16.43 -14.38 15.87
CA LYS A 17 16.57 -13.93 14.48
C LYS A 17 15.28 -13.30 13.95
N THR A 18 14.12 -13.91 14.20
CA THR A 18 12.82 -13.40 13.77
C THR A 18 12.44 -12.14 14.53
N ARG A 19 12.70 -12.07 15.84
CA ARG A 19 12.39 -10.89 16.65
C ARG A 19 13.13 -9.64 16.17
N ARG A 20 14.37 -9.79 15.72
CA ARG A 20 15.18 -8.68 15.18
C ARG A 20 14.58 -8.06 13.91
N GLU A 21 13.79 -8.81 13.15
CA GLU A 21 13.13 -8.30 11.94
C GLU A 21 11.86 -7.51 12.23
N ILE A 22 11.20 -7.75 13.38
CA ILE A 22 9.91 -7.15 13.70
C ILE A 22 9.95 -5.61 13.64
N PRO A 23 10.90 -4.90 14.27
CA PRO A 23 10.94 -3.44 14.21
C PRO A 23 11.10 -2.89 12.79
N ARG A 24 11.90 -3.57 11.95
CA ARG A 24 12.11 -3.18 10.54
C ARG A 24 10.81 -3.32 9.75
N ILE A 25 10.12 -4.45 9.90
CA ILE A 25 8.86 -4.73 9.21
C ILE A 25 7.74 -3.79 9.71
N MET A 26 7.66 -3.56 11.01
CA MET A 26 6.72 -2.59 11.59
C MET A 26 6.96 -1.18 11.04
N ASN A 27 8.23 -0.74 10.97
CA ASN A 27 8.56 0.56 10.39
C ASN A 27 8.14 0.67 8.93
N ARG A 28 8.39 -0.38 8.13
CA ARG A 28 7.94 -0.47 6.73
C ARG A 28 6.41 -0.39 6.61
N LEU A 29 5.69 -1.23 7.35
CA LEU A 29 4.22 -1.27 7.35
C LEU A 29 3.59 0.08 7.70
N LEU A 30 4.13 0.77 8.72
CA LEU A 30 3.64 2.08 9.15
C LEU A 30 4.03 3.22 8.19
N GLY A 31 5.17 3.10 7.49
CA GLY A 31 5.65 4.10 6.56
C GLY A 31 5.06 3.99 5.15
N GLN A 32 4.84 2.76 4.66
CA GLN A 32 4.42 2.47 3.28
C GLN A 32 2.96 2.01 3.18
N THR A 33 2.30 1.69 4.30
CA THR A 33 0.89 1.25 4.39
C THR A 33 0.62 -0.12 3.77
N PHE A 34 1.24 -0.49 2.65
CA PHE A 34 1.02 -1.74 1.94
C PHE A 34 2.25 -2.64 1.94
N LEU A 35 2.01 -3.95 1.85
CA LEU A 35 3.03 -4.98 1.70
C LEU A 35 2.53 -6.04 0.72
N TYR A 36 3.27 -6.25 -0.37
CA TYR A 36 2.88 -7.10 -1.50
C TYR A 36 3.69 -8.40 -1.51
N GLN A 37 3.02 -9.54 -1.73
CA GLN A 37 3.72 -10.81 -1.88
C GLN A 37 4.56 -10.89 -3.15
N ASP A 38 4.08 -10.31 -4.25
CA ASP A 38 4.70 -10.44 -5.58
C ASP A 38 5.86 -9.47 -5.82
N LYS A 39 6.09 -8.55 -4.87
CA LYS A 39 7.21 -7.63 -4.93
C LYS A 39 8.42 -8.25 -4.22
N GLU A 40 9.48 -8.52 -4.98
CA GLU A 40 10.60 -9.36 -4.52
C GLU A 40 11.27 -8.82 -3.23
N ASP A 41 11.40 -7.50 -3.06
CA ASP A 41 11.97 -6.86 -1.87
C ASP A 41 11.05 -6.87 -0.63
N GLU A 42 9.79 -7.25 -0.80
CA GLU A 42 8.75 -7.33 0.25
C GLU A 42 8.29 -8.75 0.55
N LYS A 43 8.60 -9.71 -0.33
CA LYS A 43 8.13 -11.09 -0.27
C LYS A 43 8.45 -11.79 1.06
N GLU A 44 9.69 -11.68 1.55
CA GLU A 44 10.07 -12.28 2.82
C GLU A 44 9.31 -11.67 4.00
N ASP A 45 9.16 -10.34 4.00
CA ASP A 45 8.40 -9.60 5.02
C ASP A 45 6.93 -10.03 4.99
N TYR A 46 6.34 -10.17 3.80
CA TYR A 46 4.96 -10.62 3.62
C TYR A 46 4.75 -11.98 4.28
N TYR A 47 5.62 -12.96 4.02
CA TYR A 47 5.48 -14.29 4.61
C TYR A 47 5.71 -14.31 6.12
N LEU A 48 6.58 -13.43 6.63
CA LEU A 48 6.81 -13.30 8.07
C LEU A 48 5.59 -12.70 8.77
N VAL A 49 4.99 -11.64 8.21
CA VAL A 49 3.73 -11.05 8.70
C VAL A 49 2.59 -12.05 8.61
N HIS A 50 2.47 -12.77 7.49
CA HIS A 50 1.43 -13.79 7.31
C HIS A 50 1.56 -14.91 8.36
N ARG A 51 2.76 -15.43 8.59
CA ARG A 51 3.03 -16.49 9.57
C ARG A 51 2.77 -16.05 11.01
N HIS A 52 3.10 -14.80 11.34
CA HIS A 52 3.02 -14.26 12.70
C HIS A 52 1.96 -13.16 12.82
N ARG A 53 0.85 -13.28 12.08
CA ARG A 53 -0.16 -12.23 11.92
C ARG A 53 -0.71 -11.70 13.24
N ALA A 54 -0.91 -12.57 14.23
CA ALA A 54 -1.40 -12.17 15.55
C ALA A 54 -0.46 -11.16 16.23
N ILE A 55 0.87 -11.36 16.12
CA ILE A 55 1.87 -10.47 16.72
C ILE A 55 1.86 -9.11 16.01
N PHE A 56 1.91 -9.10 14.67
CA PHE A 56 1.88 -7.84 13.92
C PHE A 56 0.55 -7.09 14.11
N SER A 57 -0.58 -7.81 14.16
CA SER A 57 -1.88 -7.20 14.44
C SER A 57 -1.91 -6.56 15.83
N ALA A 58 -1.41 -7.24 16.86
CA ALA A 58 -1.32 -6.68 18.21
C ALA A 58 -0.39 -5.47 18.30
N LEU A 59 0.75 -5.50 17.62
CA LEU A 59 1.70 -4.38 17.57
C LEU A 59 1.13 -3.17 16.81
N CYS A 60 0.39 -3.39 15.72
CA CYS A 60 -0.34 -2.34 15.02
C CYS A 60 -1.45 -1.74 15.91
N GLN A 61 -2.24 -2.59 16.58
CA GLN A 61 -3.31 -2.12 17.47
C GLN A 61 -2.75 -1.27 18.62
N ALA A 62 -1.61 -1.68 19.19
CA ALA A 62 -0.91 -0.92 20.22
C ALA A 62 -0.46 0.48 19.76
N SER A 63 -0.29 0.70 18.45
CA SER A 63 0.07 1.99 17.85
C SER A 63 -1.10 2.74 17.21
N GLY A 64 -2.34 2.23 17.33
CA GLY A 64 -3.52 2.88 16.75
C GLY A 64 -3.70 2.61 15.26
N PHE A 65 -3.29 1.42 14.82
CA PHE A 65 -3.45 0.94 13.47
C PHE A 65 -4.12 -0.44 13.41
N THR A 66 -4.87 -0.68 12.33
CA THR A 66 -5.49 -1.95 12.02
C THR A 66 -4.77 -2.63 10.85
N LEU A 67 -4.30 -3.87 11.07
CA LEU A 67 -3.69 -4.71 10.02
C LEU A 67 -4.78 -5.52 9.28
N LEU A 68 -4.98 -5.19 8.01
CA LEU A 68 -5.88 -5.86 7.08
C LEU A 68 -5.10 -6.76 6.14
N HIS A 69 -5.73 -7.82 5.68
CA HIS A 69 -5.15 -8.75 4.72
C HIS A 69 -6.18 -9.07 3.66
N ASP A 70 -5.78 -8.93 2.40
CA ASP A 70 -6.51 -9.38 1.23
C ASP A 70 -5.86 -10.69 0.74
N ASP A 71 -6.55 -11.81 0.98
CA ASP A 71 -6.08 -13.13 0.57
C ASP A 71 -6.05 -13.32 -0.94
N TYR A 72 -6.97 -12.67 -1.66
CA TYR A 72 -7.10 -12.82 -3.11
C TYR A 72 -5.93 -12.14 -3.83
N HIS A 73 -5.64 -10.89 -3.45
CA HIS A 73 -4.53 -10.13 -4.02
C HIS A 73 -3.18 -10.39 -3.32
N ARG A 74 -3.19 -11.10 -2.18
CA ARG A 74 -2.00 -11.36 -1.34
C ARG A 74 -1.30 -10.07 -0.91
N ILE A 75 -2.08 -9.17 -0.33
CA ILE A 75 -1.64 -7.84 0.12
C ILE A 75 -1.99 -7.65 1.58
N PHE A 76 -1.03 -7.20 2.39
CA PHE A 76 -1.32 -6.60 3.68
C PHE A 76 -1.45 -5.10 3.56
N GLN A 77 -2.40 -4.53 4.30
CA GLN A 77 -2.56 -3.09 4.45
C GLN A 77 -2.62 -2.74 5.94
N VAL A 78 -1.96 -1.65 6.33
CA VAL A 78 -2.12 -1.05 7.65
C VAL A 78 -2.94 0.22 7.53
N VAL A 79 -4.04 0.31 8.25
CA VAL A 79 -4.92 1.47 8.26
C VAL A 79 -4.80 2.18 9.60
N SER A 80 -4.55 3.49 9.59
CA SER A 80 -4.58 4.27 10.83
C SER A 80 -6.02 4.42 11.30
N ASP A 81 -6.26 4.13 12.58
CA ASP A 81 -7.55 4.35 13.23
C ASP A 81 -7.81 5.87 13.43
N TYR A 82 -6.78 6.69 13.24
CA TYR A 82 -6.82 8.15 13.39
C TYR A 82 -6.63 8.88 12.05
N GLY A 83 -6.90 10.19 12.05
CA GLY A 83 -6.78 11.03 10.86
C GLY A 83 -5.37 11.54 10.55
N TYR A 84 -4.42 11.40 11.47
CA TYR A 84 -3.11 12.06 11.39
C TYR A 84 -2.21 11.53 10.26
N CYS A 85 -2.33 10.24 9.96
CA CYS A 85 -1.55 9.58 8.90
C CYS A 85 -2.22 9.65 7.53
N ARG A 86 -3.32 10.40 7.38
CA ARG A 86 -4.04 10.52 6.11
C ARG A 86 -3.43 11.60 5.24
N ARG A 87 -3.14 11.26 3.99
CA ARG A 87 -2.76 12.24 2.98
C ARG A 87 -4.00 12.94 2.43
N ARG A 88 -3.94 14.28 2.36
CA ARG A 88 -5.00 15.10 1.77
C ARG A 88 -4.70 15.34 0.31
N TYR A 89 -5.46 14.71 -0.57
CA TYR A 89 -5.42 14.95 -2.00
C TYR A 89 -6.38 16.10 -2.35
N LYS A 90 -5.99 16.90 -3.34
CA LYS A 90 -6.90 17.82 -4.03
C LYS A 90 -7.86 17.01 -4.90
N LEU A 91 -9.00 17.62 -5.23
CA LEU A 91 -10.02 16.98 -6.07
C LEU A 91 -9.42 16.44 -7.38
N ASP A 92 -8.52 17.20 -8.00
CA ASP A 92 -7.94 16.86 -9.29
C ASP A 92 -6.93 15.70 -9.21
N GLU A 93 -6.24 15.54 -8.07
CA GLU A 93 -5.40 14.38 -7.75
C GLU A 93 -6.28 13.15 -7.50
N SER A 94 -7.37 13.28 -6.73
CA SER A 94 -8.32 12.19 -6.48
C SER A 94 -9.00 11.70 -7.76
N LEU A 95 -9.42 12.62 -8.64
CA LEU A 95 -10.00 12.25 -9.95
C LEU A 95 -8.98 11.51 -10.82
N MET A 96 -7.70 11.90 -10.76
CA MET A 96 -6.64 11.18 -11.49
C MET A 96 -6.49 9.74 -10.98
N ILE A 97 -6.48 9.53 -9.67
CA ILE A 97 -6.42 8.19 -9.06
C ILE A 97 -7.61 7.35 -9.52
N VAL A 98 -8.82 7.92 -9.59
CA VAL A 98 -10.02 7.23 -10.07
C VAL A 98 -9.88 6.80 -11.54
N VAL A 99 -9.39 7.69 -12.40
CA VAL A 99 -9.13 7.37 -13.83
C VAL A 99 -8.12 6.24 -13.96
N LEU A 100 -6.99 6.32 -13.26
CA LEU A 100 -5.95 5.29 -13.31
C LEU A 100 -6.45 3.95 -12.78
N ARG A 101 -7.27 3.98 -11.72
CA ARG A 101 -7.89 2.76 -11.17
C ARG A 101 -8.81 2.09 -12.18
N LYS A 102 -9.70 2.85 -12.82
CA LYS A 102 -10.59 2.32 -13.86
C LYS A 102 -9.79 1.66 -14.99
N LEU A 103 -8.80 2.39 -15.50
CA LEU A 103 -7.93 1.90 -16.56
C LEU A 103 -7.15 0.64 -16.16
N TYR A 104 -6.66 0.59 -14.92
CA TYR A 104 -6.00 -0.60 -14.38
C TYR A 104 -6.94 -1.81 -14.37
N GLU A 105 -8.17 -1.65 -13.86
CA GLU A 105 -9.17 -2.72 -13.81
C GLU A 105 -9.51 -3.22 -15.23
N GLU A 106 -9.75 -2.32 -16.18
CA GLU A 106 -10.05 -2.68 -17.59
C GLU A 106 -8.90 -3.42 -18.28
N GLN A 107 -7.66 -3.02 -18.01
CA GLN A 107 -6.47 -3.65 -18.59
C GLN A 107 -6.10 -4.97 -17.89
N ALA A 108 -6.33 -5.09 -16.59
CA ALA A 108 -6.08 -6.31 -15.83
C ALA A 108 -7.08 -7.44 -16.21
N GLU A 109 -8.31 -7.08 -16.55
CA GLU A 109 -9.31 -8.03 -17.08
C GLU A 109 -8.97 -8.53 -18.49
N GLN A 110 -8.31 -7.68 -19.30
CA GLN A 110 -7.79 -8.10 -20.59
C GLN A 110 -6.58 -9.00 -20.33
N LEU A 111 -6.69 -10.31 -20.64
CA LEU A 111 -5.66 -11.36 -20.54
C LEU A 111 -4.40 -11.08 -21.40
N ARG A 112 -3.79 -9.90 -21.22
CA ARG A 112 -2.55 -9.50 -21.87
C ARG A 112 -1.41 -10.23 -21.17
N LEU A 113 -0.45 -10.69 -21.97
CA LEU A 113 0.76 -11.39 -21.50
C LEU A 113 1.71 -10.49 -20.68
N ALA A 114 1.41 -9.19 -20.55
CA ALA A 114 2.21 -8.26 -19.77
C ALA A 114 1.89 -8.40 -18.28
N ALA A 115 2.93 -8.42 -17.43
CA ALA A 115 2.79 -8.54 -15.99
C ALA A 115 2.09 -7.31 -15.37
N ASP A 116 2.27 -6.13 -15.98
CA ASP A 116 1.73 -4.86 -15.49
C ASP A 116 0.88 -4.17 -16.57
N PRO A 117 -0.31 -3.64 -16.20
CA PRO A 117 -1.10 -2.77 -17.07
C PRO A 117 -0.33 -1.53 -17.51
N VAL A 118 -0.27 -1.31 -18.83
CA VAL A 118 0.34 -0.11 -19.43
C VAL A 118 -0.73 0.69 -20.15
N VAL A 119 -0.76 1.99 -19.89
CA VAL A 119 -1.70 2.94 -20.50
C VAL A 119 -0.96 4.17 -21.00
N THR A 120 -1.49 4.77 -22.04
CA THR A 120 -1.00 5.99 -22.66
C THR A 120 -1.63 7.22 -22.00
N ILE A 121 -0.96 8.36 -22.11
CA ILE A 121 -1.51 9.65 -21.65
C ILE A 121 -2.79 10.00 -22.43
N GLY A 122 -2.91 9.57 -23.69
CA GLY A 122 -4.12 9.75 -24.50
C GLY A 122 -5.32 9.04 -23.89
N GLU A 123 -5.17 7.77 -23.48
CA GLU A 123 -6.21 7.01 -22.79
C GLU A 123 -6.59 7.65 -21.45
N VAL A 124 -5.60 8.10 -20.66
CA VAL A 124 -5.87 8.82 -19.40
C VAL A 124 -6.67 10.11 -19.65
N ARG A 125 -6.35 10.88 -20.68
CA ARG A 125 -7.08 12.11 -21.03
C ARG A 125 -8.52 11.82 -21.44
N GLU A 126 -8.73 10.80 -22.26
CA GLU A 126 -10.06 10.42 -22.73
C GLU A 126 -10.95 9.93 -21.58
N GLU A 127 -10.39 9.08 -20.72
CA GLU A 127 -11.12 8.60 -19.53
C GLU A 127 -11.40 9.71 -18.53
N TYR A 128 -10.46 10.65 -18.35
CA TYR A 128 -10.71 11.82 -17.53
C TYR A 128 -11.86 12.66 -18.08
N ARG A 129 -11.90 12.89 -19.39
CA ARG A 129 -13.01 13.61 -20.05
C ARG A 129 -14.33 12.85 -19.86
N THR A 130 -14.32 11.53 -19.99
CA THR A 130 -15.49 10.67 -19.82
C THR A 130 -16.06 10.76 -18.41
N ILE A 131 -15.23 10.67 -17.38
CA ILE A 131 -15.67 10.70 -15.98
C ILE A 131 -16.10 12.10 -15.53
N THR A 132 -15.43 13.15 -16.01
CA THR A 132 -15.60 14.50 -15.46
C THR A 132 -16.41 15.45 -16.35
N GLY A 133 -16.62 15.10 -17.62
CA GLY A 133 -17.18 15.98 -18.65
C GLY A 133 -16.28 17.17 -19.01
N LYS A 134 -15.03 17.20 -18.54
CA LYS A 134 -14.09 18.30 -18.74
C LYS A 134 -12.86 17.85 -19.49
N GLU A 135 -12.40 18.67 -20.42
CA GLU A 135 -11.09 18.47 -21.03
C GLU A 135 -9.98 18.79 -20.04
N ARG A 136 -8.92 17.98 -20.06
CA ARG A 136 -7.72 18.17 -19.26
C ARG A 136 -6.49 18.12 -20.14
N ASP A 137 -6.10 19.29 -20.66
CA ASP A 137 -4.88 19.43 -21.43
C ASP A 137 -3.70 19.78 -20.51
N LEU A 138 -3.30 18.81 -19.69
CA LEU A 138 -2.07 18.92 -18.90
C LEU A 138 -0.86 18.48 -19.73
N GLY A 139 0.27 19.17 -19.58
CA GLY A 139 1.56 18.70 -20.10
C GLY A 139 2.04 17.44 -19.36
N ILE A 140 2.93 16.66 -20.01
CA ILE A 140 3.49 15.42 -19.45
C ILE A 140 4.11 15.65 -18.06
N GLY A 141 4.83 16.76 -17.87
CA GLY A 141 5.45 17.08 -16.58
C GLY A 141 4.45 17.30 -15.44
N GLN A 142 3.23 17.75 -15.74
CA GLN A 142 2.18 17.92 -14.73
C GLN A 142 1.55 16.59 -14.36
N TYR A 143 1.41 15.65 -15.31
CA TYR A 143 1.03 14.28 -14.99
C TYR A 143 2.09 13.61 -14.12
N GLU A 144 3.38 13.78 -14.43
CA GLU A 144 4.45 13.27 -13.58
C GLU A 144 4.40 13.84 -12.16
N GLU A 145 4.14 15.14 -12.00
CA GLU A 145 4.05 15.76 -10.67
C GLU A 145 2.89 15.20 -9.84
N ILE A 146 1.73 14.96 -10.47
CA ILE A 146 0.57 14.33 -9.82
C ILE A 146 0.89 12.89 -9.42
N LEU A 147 1.62 12.15 -10.26
CA LEU A 147 1.96 10.74 -10.03
C LEU A 147 3.10 10.53 -9.03
N ARG A 148 4.05 11.48 -8.90
CA ARG A 148 5.20 11.36 -7.99
C ARG A 148 4.86 11.65 -6.51
N ARG A 149 3.65 12.14 -6.23
CA ARG A 149 3.25 12.57 -4.90
C ARG A 149 2.91 11.39 -3.99
#